data_AF-A0A1B0DAJ7-F1
#
_entry.id   AF-A0A1B0DAJ7-F1
#
_cell.length_a   1.000
_cell.length_b   1.000
_cell.length_c   1.000
_cell.angle_alpha   90.00
_cell.angle_beta   90.00
_cell.angle_gamma   90.00
#
_symmetry.space_group_name_H-M   'P 1'
#
loop_
_entity.id
_entity.type
_entity.pdbx_description
1 polymer ?
#
loop_
_entity_poly.entity_id
_entity_poly.type
_entity_poly.pdbx_seq_one_letter_code
_entity_poly.pdbx_strand_id
1 'polypeptide(L)'
;MDNFVRKLRGLSQKTRAISTNLVRSVMHKYLEKENEISFDKIFNQILGYLLFKDFCENVSEEPVPHLKFYEQIKNYEKTECHDERRKLAREIYDNFIMKEMLSHTHEYSKEAVSHVQKYLMKNEVPVNLFESPKPLQEAAQMQQRI
;
A
#
# COMPACT_ATOMS: atom_id res chain seq x y z
N MET A 1 -9.78 28.97 37.04
CA MET A 1 -10.06 27.53 36.82
C MET A 1 -9.26 26.92 35.67
N ASP A 2 -8.68 27.72 34.77
CA ASP A 2 -8.07 27.22 33.52
C ASP A 2 -6.77 26.42 33.66
N ASN A 3 -5.95 26.70 34.67
CA ASN A 3 -4.71 25.94 34.90
C ASN A 3 -4.97 24.50 35.37
N PHE A 4 -6.04 24.27 36.13
CA PHE A 4 -6.43 22.94 36.59
C PHE A 4 -6.97 22.09 35.42
N VAL A 5 -7.82 22.67 34.58
CA VAL A 5 -8.37 22.01 33.39
C VAL A 5 -7.29 21.70 32.34
N ARG A 6 -6.29 22.58 32.17
CA ARG A 6 -5.11 22.30 31.31
C ARG A 6 -4.26 21.16 31.86
N LYS A 7 -4.02 21.13 33.18
CA LYS A 7 -3.26 20.05 33.84
C LYS A 7 -3.99 18.70 33.75
N LEU A 8 -5.32 18.68 33.91
CA LEU A 8 -6.14 17.49 33.73
C LEU A 8 -6.16 16.99 32.27
N ARG A 9 -6.20 17.89 31.28
CA ARG A 9 -6.05 17.51 29.86
C ARG A 9 -4.69 16.92 29.55
N GLY A 10 -3.61 17.52 30.08
CA GLY A 10 -2.26 16.99 29.95
C GLY A 10 -2.08 15.63 30.64
N LEU A 11 -2.68 15.44 31.81
CA LEU A 11 -2.69 14.14 32.51
C LEU A 11 -3.52 13.09 31.76
N SER A 12 -4.68 13.45 31.21
CA SER A 12 -5.50 12.53 30.41
C SER A 12 -4.80 12.09 29.11
N GLN A 13 -4.10 13.00 28.43
CA GLN A 13 -3.31 12.68 27.23
C GLN A 13 -2.08 11.85 27.59
N LYS A 14 -1.39 12.17 28.70
CA LYS A 14 -0.23 11.42 29.17
C LYS A 14 -0.61 10.02 29.65
N THR A 15 -1.72 9.86 30.37
CA THR A 15 -2.26 8.55 30.78
C THR A 15 -2.75 7.72 29.58
N ARG A 16 -3.40 8.35 28.59
CA ARG A 16 -3.73 7.68 27.31
C ARG A 16 -2.47 7.26 26.56
N ALA A 17 -1.45 8.12 26.47
CA ALA A 17 -0.18 7.80 25.82
C ALA A 17 0.59 6.66 26.51
N ILE A 18 0.61 6.65 27.86
CA ILE A 18 1.21 5.56 28.66
C ILE A 18 0.43 4.26 28.45
N SER A 19 -0.90 4.31 28.44
CA SER A 19 -1.76 3.16 28.13
C SER A 19 -1.50 2.62 26.72
N THR A 20 -1.36 3.50 25.71
CA THR A 20 -1.06 3.08 24.33
C THR A 20 0.35 2.48 24.20
N ASN A 21 1.33 2.97 24.96
CA ASN A 21 2.71 2.44 24.89
C ASN A 21 2.85 1.08 25.56
N LEU A 22 2.21 0.87 26.72
CA LEU A 22 2.21 -0.43 27.39
C LEU A 22 1.41 -1.47 26.58
N VAL A 23 0.23 -1.10 26.09
CA VAL A 23 -0.58 -1.96 25.22
C VAL A 23 0.19 -2.30 23.96
N ARG A 24 0.84 -1.33 23.30
CA ARG A 24 1.71 -1.60 22.14
C ARG A 24 2.81 -2.59 22.47
N SER A 25 3.52 -2.43 23.59
CA SER A 25 4.62 -3.32 23.97
C SER A 25 4.15 -4.76 24.22
N VAL A 26 3.02 -4.93 24.93
CA VAL A 26 2.43 -6.25 25.20
C VAL A 26 1.92 -6.88 23.91
N MET A 27 1.17 -6.12 23.10
CA MET A 27 0.61 -6.62 21.84
C MET A 27 1.70 -6.95 20.83
N HIS A 28 2.76 -6.15 20.74
CA HIS A 28 3.89 -6.43 19.84
C HIS A 28 4.57 -7.76 20.23
N LYS A 29 4.89 -7.96 21.51
CA LYS A 29 5.48 -9.24 21.96
C LYS A 29 4.57 -10.44 21.71
N TYR A 30 3.26 -10.26 21.88
CA TYR A 30 2.28 -11.32 21.61
C TYR A 30 2.23 -11.66 20.11
N LEU A 31 2.02 -10.67 19.25
CA LEU A 31 1.94 -10.87 17.80
C LEU A 31 3.26 -11.39 17.22
N GLU A 32 4.41 -10.96 17.76
CA GLU A 32 5.73 -11.47 17.36
C GLU A 32 5.85 -12.97 17.67
N LYS A 33 5.40 -13.40 18.86
CA LYS A 33 5.40 -14.81 19.26
C LYS A 33 4.47 -15.67 18.40
N GLU A 34 3.31 -15.13 18.01
CA GLU A 34 2.36 -15.79 17.10
C GLU A 34 2.77 -15.68 15.62
N ASN A 35 3.92 -15.06 15.32
CA ASN A 35 4.42 -14.81 13.96
C ASN A 35 3.44 -13.98 13.10
N GLU A 36 2.66 -13.10 13.71
CA GLU A 36 1.65 -12.25 13.07
C GLU A 36 2.18 -10.86 12.66
N ILE A 37 3.43 -10.53 12.99
CA ILE A 37 4.08 -9.26 12.60
C ILE A 37 4.83 -9.45 11.29
N SER A 38 4.08 -9.57 10.19
CA SER A 38 4.63 -9.42 8.85
C SER A 38 3.77 -8.46 8.04
N PHE A 39 4.37 -7.81 7.04
CA PHE A 39 3.66 -6.87 6.18
C PHE A 39 2.43 -7.53 5.54
N ASP A 40 2.58 -8.71 4.94
CA ASP A 40 1.47 -9.42 4.30
C ASP A 40 0.33 -9.71 5.28
N LYS A 41 0.64 -10.15 6.51
CA LYS A 41 -0.39 -10.50 7.50
C LYS A 41 -1.15 -9.27 7.99
N ILE A 42 -0.45 -8.16 8.21
CA ILE A 42 -1.07 -6.91 8.65
C ILE A 42 -1.83 -6.26 7.50
N PHE A 43 -1.20 -6.12 6.32
CA PHE A 43 -1.78 -5.44 5.16
C PHE A 43 -3.03 -6.14 4.62
N ASN A 44 -3.09 -7.48 4.69
CA ASN A 44 -4.28 -8.22 4.25
C ASN A 44 -5.47 -8.14 5.23
N GLN A 45 -5.29 -7.54 6.41
CA GLN A 45 -6.40 -7.24 7.32
C GLN A 45 -7.01 -5.87 6.99
N ILE A 46 -8.34 -5.74 7.05
CA ILE A 46 -9.03 -4.47 6.76
C ILE A 46 -8.45 -3.32 7.60
N LEU A 47 -8.28 -3.52 8.90
CA LEU A 47 -7.72 -2.50 9.79
C LEU A 47 -6.25 -2.21 9.49
N GLY A 48 -5.45 -3.22 9.16
CA GLY A 48 -4.04 -3.02 8.84
C GLY A 48 -3.84 -2.28 7.52
N TYR A 49 -4.63 -2.57 6.49
CA TYR A 49 -4.67 -1.78 5.25
C TYR A 49 -5.05 -0.32 5.51
N LEU A 50 -6.12 -0.08 6.28
CA LEU A 50 -6.57 1.29 6.57
C LEU A 50 -5.51 2.09 7.35
N LEU A 51 -4.84 1.46 8.31
CA LEU A 51 -3.75 2.08 9.07
C LEU A 51 -2.53 2.37 8.18
N PHE A 52 -2.18 1.44 7.28
CA PHE A 52 -1.08 1.65 6.34
C PHE A 52 -1.41 2.77 5.33
N LYS A 53 -2.65 2.81 4.83
CA LYS A 53 -3.13 3.88 3.96
C LYS A 53 -3.07 5.24 4.65
N ASP A 54 -3.61 5.34 5.86
CA ASP A 54 -3.57 6.57 6.67
C ASP A 54 -2.12 7.03 6.90
N PHE A 55 -1.22 6.09 7.19
CA PHE A 55 0.22 6.39 7.29
C PHE A 55 0.77 6.97 5.98
N CYS A 56 0.49 6.35 4.83
CA CYS A 56 0.95 6.84 3.52
C CYS A 56 0.36 8.21 3.13
N GLU A 57 -0.88 8.52 3.53
CA GLU A 57 -1.57 9.76 3.14
C GLU A 57 -1.29 10.94 4.10
N ASN A 58 -1.16 10.66 5.40
CA ASN A 58 -1.14 11.69 6.44
C ASN A 58 0.19 11.80 7.20
N VAL A 59 1.04 10.77 7.14
CA VAL A 59 2.30 10.73 7.91
C VAL A 59 3.53 10.71 7.01
N SER A 60 3.47 10.03 5.86
CA SER A 60 4.59 9.93 4.94
C SER A 60 4.87 11.26 4.23
N GLU A 61 6.10 11.77 4.35
CA GLU A 61 6.55 12.98 3.66
C GLU A 61 6.83 12.73 2.17
N GLU A 62 7.14 11.49 1.82
CA GLU A 62 7.41 11.06 0.45
C GLU A 62 6.17 10.42 -0.18
N PRO A 63 5.91 10.67 -1.48
CA PRO A 63 4.85 9.96 -2.17
C PRO A 63 5.13 8.45 -2.15
N VAL A 64 4.08 7.65 -1.93
CA VAL A 64 4.13 6.18 -2.00
C VAL A 64 3.42 5.68 -3.26
N PRO A 65 4.08 5.68 -4.45
CA PRO A 65 3.49 5.22 -5.71
C PRO A 65 2.91 3.82 -5.64
N HIS A 66 3.55 2.91 -4.90
CA HIS A 66 3.15 1.51 -4.76
C HIS A 66 1.73 1.33 -4.20
N LEU A 67 1.33 2.15 -3.23
CA LEU A 67 -0.02 2.11 -2.69
C LEU A 67 -1.04 2.56 -3.75
N LYS A 68 -0.74 3.64 -4.48
CA LYS A 68 -1.59 4.12 -5.58
C LYS A 68 -1.71 3.09 -6.70
N PHE A 69 -0.61 2.41 -7.03
CA PHE A 69 -0.60 1.35 -8.02
C PHE A 69 -1.49 0.17 -7.59
N TYR A 70 -1.37 -0.26 -6.34
CA TYR A 70 -2.22 -1.31 -5.76
C TYR A 70 -3.71 -0.94 -5.83
N GLU A 71 -4.07 0.27 -5.42
CA GLU A 71 -5.47 0.72 -5.44
C GLU A 71 -6.03 0.78 -6.86
N GLN A 72 -5.23 1.21 -7.83
CA GLN A 72 -5.64 1.24 -9.23
C GLN A 72 -5.85 -0.17 -9.81
N ILE A 73 -5.00 -1.14 -9.46
CA ILE A 73 -5.21 -2.55 -9.82
C ILE A 73 -6.49 -3.09 -9.16
N LYS A 74 -6.73 -2.79 -7.88
CA LYS A 74 -7.97 -3.22 -7.20
C LYS A 74 -9.23 -2.56 -7.77
N ASN A 75 -9.12 -1.34 -8.28
CA ASN A 75 -10.21 -0.69 -9.00
C ASN A 75 -10.44 -1.32 -10.38
N TYR A 76 -9.35 -1.63 -11.10
CA TYR A 76 -9.36 -2.34 -12.38
C TYR A 76 -10.04 -3.71 -12.28
N GLU A 77 -9.67 -4.52 -11.29
CA GLU A 77 -10.25 -5.85 -11.03
C GLU A 77 -11.78 -5.78 -10.81
N LYS A 78 -12.28 -4.70 -10.21
CA LYS A 78 -13.70 -4.46 -9.94
C LYS A 78 -14.47 -3.87 -11.12
N THR A 79 -13.77 -3.40 -12.15
CA THR A 79 -14.40 -2.72 -13.28
C THR A 79 -15.04 -3.75 -14.22
N GLU A 80 -16.37 -3.74 -14.32
CA GLU A 80 -17.13 -4.66 -15.17
C GLU A 80 -17.19 -4.19 -16.64
N CYS A 81 -17.21 -2.88 -16.86
CA CYS A 81 -17.29 -2.29 -18.20
C CYS A 81 -15.96 -2.47 -18.95
N HIS A 82 -16.01 -3.12 -20.13
CA HIS A 82 -14.82 -3.41 -20.92
C HIS A 82 -14.08 -2.14 -21.38
N ASP A 83 -14.81 -1.11 -21.82
CA ASP A 83 -14.19 0.13 -22.32
C ASP A 83 -13.52 0.93 -21.21
N GLU A 84 -14.14 1.00 -20.03
CA GLU A 84 -13.56 1.61 -18.84
C GLU A 84 -12.33 0.82 -18.37
N ARG A 85 -12.44 -0.51 -18.32
CA ARG A 85 -11.32 -1.38 -17.98
C ARG A 85 -10.15 -1.19 -18.94
N ARG A 86 -10.42 -1.01 -20.23
CA ARG A 86 -9.38 -0.73 -21.24
C ARG A 86 -8.70 0.59 -20.98
N LYS A 87 -9.46 1.63 -20.66
CA LYS A 87 -8.92 2.95 -20.31
C LYS A 87 -8.04 2.86 -19.05
N LEU A 88 -8.54 2.22 -17.99
CA LEU A 88 -7.80 2.01 -16.75
C LEU A 88 -6.51 1.21 -16.96
N ALA A 89 -6.53 0.14 -17.77
CA ALA A 89 -5.33 -0.64 -18.06
C ALA A 89 -4.22 0.21 -18.69
N ARG A 90 -4.56 1.10 -19.63
CA ARG A 90 -3.61 2.02 -20.25
C ARG A 90 -3.10 3.05 -19.26
N GLU A 91 -3.98 3.64 -18.46
CA GLU A 91 -3.59 4.60 -17.42
C GLU A 91 -2.65 3.97 -16.38
N ILE A 92 -2.90 2.73 -15.98
CA ILE A 92 -2.04 1.97 -15.06
C ILE A 92 -0.67 1.73 -15.69
N TYR A 93 -0.64 1.27 -16.94
CA TYR A 93 0.60 1.04 -17.66
C TYR A 93 1.42 2.33 -17.85
N ASP A 94 0.79 3.43 -18.28
CA ASP A 94 1.48 4.69 -18.57
C ASP A 94 2.03 5.36 -17.29
N ASN A 95 1.22 5.41 -16.23
CA ASN A 95 1.56 6.18 -15.03
C ASN A 95 2.52 5.46 -14.08
N PHE A 96 2.53 4.13 -14.08
CA PHE A 96 3.33 3.33 -13.14
C PHE A 96 4.40 2.52 -13.85
N ILE A 97 4.03 1.71 -14.85
CA ILE A 97 4.98 0.80 -15.51
C ILE A 97 5.94 1.57 -16.43
N MET A 98 5.41 2.32 -17.41
CA MET A 98 6.23 3.04 -18.38
C MET A 98 7.02 4.18 -17.72
N LYS A 99 6.41 4.88 -16.76
CA LYS A 99 7.09 5.94 -16.01
C LYS A 99 8.33 5.40 -15.26
N GLU A 100 8.20 4.25 -14.59
CA GLU A 100 9.32 3.62 -13.89
C GLU A 100 10.41 3.14 -14.85
N MET A 101 10.02 2.51 -15.98
CA MET A 101 10.98 2.09 -17.01
C MET A 101 11.80 3.25 -17.57
N LEU A 102 11.21 4.43 -17.74
CA LEU A 102 11.91 5.62 -18.23
C LEU A 102 12.83 6.23 -17.17
N SER A 103 12.45 6.15 -15.89
CA SER A 103 13.24 6.71 -14.79
C SER A 103 14.48 5.89 -14.42
N HIS A 104 14.60 4.64 -14.89
CA HIS A 104 15.69 3.70 -14.53
C HIS A 104 15.92 3.52 -13.03
N THR A 105 14.94 3.89 -12.20
CA THR A 105 15.01 3.81 -10.74
C THR A 105 14.66 2.42 -10.23
N HIS A 106 13.71 1.74 -10.89
CA HIS A 106 13.19 0.42 -10.52
C HIS A 106 12.90 -0.40 -11.78
N GLU A 107 13.25 -1.70 -11.79
CA GLU A 107 13.04 -2.58 -12.94
C GLU A 107 11.96 -3.62 -12.62
N TYR A 108 10.74 -3.41 -13.12
CA TYR A 108 9.80 -4.52 -13.32
C TYR A 108 10.44 -5.55 -14.25
N SER A 109 10.15 -6.84 -14.05
CA SER A 109 10.69 -7.87 -14.93
C SER A 109 10.25 -7.64 -16.38
N LYS A 110 11.18 -7.82 -17.32
CA LYS A 110 10.90 -7.62 -18.77
C LYS A 110 9.76 -8.51 -19.26
N GLU A 111 9.64 -9.70 -18.67
CA GLU A 111 8.57 -10.67 -18.95
C GLU A 111 7.20 -10.12 -18.55
N ALA A 112 7.10 -9.47 -17.39
CA ALA A 112 5.87 -8.86 -16.89
C ALA A 112 5.41 -7.70 -17.75
N VAL A 113 6.34 -6.80 -18.06
CA VAL A 113 6.05 -5.64 -18.91
C VAL A 113 5.59 -6.12 -20.28
N SER A 114 6.30 -7.09 -20.88
CA SER A 114 5.94 -7.65 -22.18
C SER A 114 4.57 -8.35 -22.16
N HIS A 115 4.23 -9.04 -21.07
CA HIS A 115 2.92 -9.65 -20.87
C HIS A 115 1.82 -8.58 -20.94
N VAL A 116 1.93 -7.53 -20.12
CA VAL A 116 0.94 -6.44 -20.08
C VAL A 116 0.84 -5.73 -21.45
N GLN A 117 1.98 -5.40 -22.07
CA GLN A 117 2.02 -4.77 -23.40
C GLN A 117 1.30 -5.62 -24.46
N LYS A 118 1.53 -6.93 -24.48
CA LYS A 118 0.92 -7.85 -25.45
C LYS A 118 -0.60 -7.80 -25.40
N TYR A 119 -1.19 -7.81 -24.20
CA TYR A 119 -2.64 -7.72 -24.01
C TYR A 119 -3.18 -6.34 -24.40
N LEU A 120 -2.50 -5.27 -23.99
CA LEU A 120 -2.86 -3.90 -24.37
C LEU A 120 -2.87 -3.68 -25.89
N MET A 121 -1.88 -4.23 -26.62
CA MET A 121 -1.80 -4.15 -28.09
C MET A 121 -2.95 -4.89 -28.78
N LYS A 122 -3.42 -6.01 -28.19
CA LYS A 122 -4.54 -6.79 -28.69
C LYS A 122 -5.90 -6.20 -28.33
N ASN A 123 -5.94 -5.13 -27.53
CA ASN A 123 -7.15 -4.60 -26.89
C ASN A 123 -7.89 -5.62 -26.01
N GLU A 124 -7.17 -6.62 -25.50
CA GLU A 124 -7.70 -7.61 -24.56
C GLU A 124 -7.36 -7.15 -23.14
N VAL A 125 -8.36 -7.01 -22.27
CA VAL A 125 -8.19 -6.56 -20.88
C VAL A 125 -8.85 -7.54 -19.89
N PRO A 126 -8.23 -8.69 -19.63
CA PRO A 126 -8.74 -9.64 -18.65
C PRO A 126 -8.58 -9.11 -17.22
N VAL A 127 -9.50 -9.42 -16.32
CA VAL A 127 -9.52 -8.90 -14.93
C VAL A 127 -8.23 -9.17 -14.15
N ASN A 128 -7.49 -10.22 -14.51
CA ASN A 128 -6.23 -10.62 -13.91
C ASN A 128 -4.98 -10.17 -14.68
N LEU A 129 -5.11 -9.17 -15.57
CA LEU A 129 -3.99 -8.66 -16.38
C LEU A 129 -2.76 -8.26 -15.55
N PHE A 130 -2.98 -7.75 -14.33
CA PHE A 130 -1.93 -7.29 -13.42
C PHE A 130 -1.70 -8.25 -12.24
N GLU A 131 -2.25 -9.47 -12.28
CA GLU A 131 -2.15 -10.45 -11.18
C GLU A 131 -0.78 -11.13 -11.11
N SER A 132 0.01 -11.06 -12.20
CA SER A 132 1.35 -11.63 -12.34
C SER A 132 2.26 -10.63 -13.05
N PRO A 133 3.41 -10.21 -12.49
CA PRO A 133 4.06 -10.55 -11.23
C PRO A 133 3.66 -9.58 -10.12
N LYS A 134 3.67 -10.06 -8.88
CA LYS A 134 3.30 -9.32 -7.67
C LYS A 134 4.15 -8.05 -7.48
N PRO A 135 3.65 -6.86 -7.83
CA PRO A 135 4.35 -5.61 -7.54
C PRO A 135 4.42 -5.36 -6.03
N LEU A 136 3.54 -6.02 -5.27
CA LEU A 136 3.44 -5.93 -3.82
C LEU A 136 4.57 -6.65 -3.08
N GLN A 137 5.05 -7.77 -3.61
CA GLN A 137 6.07 -8.58 -2.93
C GLN A 137 7.47 -8.00 -3.15
N GLU A 138 7.68 -7.32 -4.28
CA GLU A 138 8.89 -6.54 -4.57
C GLU A 138 8.85 -5.17 -3.87
N ALA A 139 7.69 -4.50 -3.77
CA ALA A 139 7.55 -3.25 -2.99
C ALA A 139 7.88 -3.43 -1.50
N ALA A 140 7.58 -4.61 -0.93
CA ALA A 140 7.97 -4.96 0.44
C ALA A 140 9.50 -5.14 0.62
N GLN A 141 10.23 -5.51 -0.44
CA GLN A 141 11.70 -5.57 -0.42
C GLN A 141 12.36 -4.19 -0.55
N MET A 142 11.61 -3.17 -1.02
CA MET A 142 12.14 -1.82 -1.27
C MET A 142 12.33 -0.96 -0.02
N GLN A 143 11.82 -1.36 1.14
CA GLN A 143 12.10 -0.66 2.41
C GLN A 143 13.39 -1.11 3.11
N GLN A 144 14.17 -2.05 2.55
CA GLN A 144 15.49 -2.43 3.09
C GLN A 144 16.66 -1.56 2.57
N ARG A 145 16.38 -0.41 1.96
CA ARG A 145 17.41 0.55 1.51
C ARG A 145 17.31 1.94 2.16
N ILE A 146 16.71 2.02 3.34
CA ILE A 146 16.82 3.17 4.25
C ILE A 146 17.50 2.71 5.53
#